data_AF-A0A927E7K4-F1
#
_entry.id   AF-A0A927E7K4-F1
#
_cell.length_a   1.000
_cell.length_b   1.000
_cell.length_c   1.000
_cell.angle_alpha   90.00
_cell.angle_beta   90.00
_cell.angle_gamma   90.00
#
_symmetry.space_group_name_H-M   'P 1'
#
loop_
_entity.id
_entity.type
_entity.pdbx_description
1 polymer ?
#
loop_
_entity_poly.entity_id
_entity_poly.type
_entity_poly.pdbx_seq_one_letter_code
_entity_poly.pdbx_strand_id
1 'polypeptide(L)'
;MSDSISTHRKFVNILHTDFSYIAAIIISLDNIQDGRLDFIEQNSFGQPVFAIINKDEVIPTNIINRLTGVIDLNKEYRPDSAGCSQTDR
;
A
#
# COMPACT_ATOMS: atom_id res chain seq x y z
N MET A 1 -5.94 -2.40 -29.64
CA MET A 1 -4.65 -1.86 -29.16
C MET A 1 -4.71 -1.95 -27.65
N SER A 2 -3.79 -2.69 -27.01
CA SER A 2 -3.75 -2.80 -25.55
C SER A 2 -2.75 -1.76 -25.05
N ASP A 3 -3.24 -0.73 -24.37
CA ASP A 3 -2.40 0.29 -23.73
C ASP A 3 -1.80 -0.31 -22.46
N SER A 4 -0.79 -1.16 -22.62
CA SER A 4 -0.03 -1.69 -21.48
C SER A 4 0.93 -0.61 -20.98
N ILE A 5 0.52 0.13 -19.94
CA ILE A 5 1.44 0.99 -19.18
C ILE A 5 2.31 0.07 -18.32
N SER A 6 3.52 -0.23 -18.82
CA SER A 6 4.56 -0.89 -18.03
C SER A 6 5.51 0.17 -17.48
N THR A 7 5.35 0.52 -16.20
CA THR A 7 6.26 1.45 -15.51
C THR A 7 7.14 0.68 -14.53
N HIS A 8 8.45 0.70 -14.73
CA HIS A 8 9.39 0.34 -13.68
C HIS A 8 9.34 1.41 -12.59
N ARG A 9 8.62 1.16 -11.49
CA ARG A 9 8.65 2.06 -10.33
C ARG A 9 9.88 1.76 -9.50
N LYS A 10 10.67 2.80 -9.22
CA LYS A 10 11.81 2.72 -8.30
C LYS A 10 11.31 2.68 -6.85
N PHE A 11 11.89 1.83 -6.03
CA PHE A 11 11.71 1.89 -4.58
C PHE A 11 12.52 3.07 -4.01
N VAL A 12 11.85 3.91 -3.24
CA VAL A 12 12.44 5.11 -2.62
C VAL A 12 12.27 4.99 -1.11
N ASN A 13 13.30 5.36 -0.36
CA ASN A 13 13.21 5.44 1.10
C ASN A 13 12.37 6.67 1.48
N ILE A 14 11.33 6.47 2.29
CA ILE A 14 10.41 7.53 2.75
C ILE A 14 11.11 8.66 3.52
N LEU A 15 12.29 8.40 4.10
CA LEU A 15 13.08 9.39 4.84
C LEU A 15 13.94 10.28 3.93
N HIS A 16 14.01 9.95 2.64
CA HIS A 16 14.82 10.65 1.64
C HIS A 16 14.00 11.03 0.40
N THR A 17 12.73 11.38 0.60
CA THR A 17 11.81 11.84 -0.46
C THR A 17 10.94 12.98 0.06
N ASP A 18 10.52 13.86 -0.85
CA ASP A 18 9.53 14.91 -0.61
C ASP A 18 8.11 14.49 -1.01
N PHE A 19 7.90 13.20 -1.28
CA PHE A 19 6.63 12.58 -1.70
C PHE A 19 6.07 13.04 -3.06
N SER A 20 6.69 14.01 -3.75
CA SER A 20 6.13 14.61 -4.97
C SER A 20 6.08 13.66 -6.17
N TYR A 21 6.98 12.68 -6.22
CA TYR A 21 7.06 11.66 -7.29
C TYR A 21 6.68 10.26 -6.81
N ILE A 22 6.02 10.17 -5.65
CA ILE A 22 5.60 8.89 -5.06
C ILE A 22 4.15 8.61 -5.44
N ALA A 23 3.90 7.42 -6.02
CA ALA A 23 2.57 7.00 -6.43
C ALA A 23 1.79 6.27 -5.32
N ALA A 24 2.49 5.54 -4.47
CA ALA A 24 1.94 4.79 -3.35
C ALA A 24 3.03 4.54 -2.30
N ILE A 25 2.63 4.37 -1.05
CA ILE A 25 3.51 4.14 0.09
C ILE A 25 3.18 2.77 0.67
N ILE A 26 4.22 1.97 0.92
CA ILE A 26 4.11 0.68 1.60
C ILE A 26 4.90 0.79 2.90
N ILE A 27 4.27 0.46 4.02
CA ILE A 27 4.83 0.65 5.36
C ILE A 27 4.63 -0.61 6.21
N SER A 28 5.65 -1.02 6.96
CA SER A 28 5.55 -2.14 7.92
C SER A 28 4.90 -1.73 9.22
N LEU A 29 4.38 -2.71 9.97
CA LEU A 29 3.78 -2.46 11.28
C LEU A 29 4.76 -1.79 12.25
N ASP A 30 6.02 -2.25 12.29
CA ASP A 30 7.07 -1.65 13.12
C ASP A 30 7.25 -0.16 12.85
N ASN A 31 7.32 0.23 11.57
CA ASN A 31 7.44 1.63 11.19
C ASN A 31 6.21 2.44 11.61
N ILE A 32 5.02 1.85 11.60
CA ILE A 32 3.80 2.51 12.09
C ILE A 32 3.89 2.73 13.61
N GLN A 33 4.35 1.73 14.37
CA GLN A 33 4.55 1.86 15.82
C GLN A 33 5.63 2.91 16.17
N ASP A 34 6.63 3.04 15.31
CA ASP A 34 7.68 4.07 15.41
C ASP A 34 7.23 5.47 14.94
N GLY A 35 5.93 5.67 14.67
CA GLY A 35 5.35 6.97 14.32
C GLY A 35 5.56 7.40 12.86
N ARG A 36 6.03 6.50 11.98
CA ARG A 36 6.24 6.84 10.55
C ARG A 36 4.93 7.10 9.81
N LEU A 37 3.81 6.57 10.28
CA LEU A 37 2.50 6.86 9.69
C LEU A 37 2.10 8.33 9.92
N ASP A 38 2.36 8.86 11.11
CA ASP A 38 2.12 10.29 11.42
C ASP A 38 3.01 11.19 10.55
N PHE A 39 4.28 10.79 10.36
CA PHE A 39 5.20 11.50 9.47
C PHE A 39 4.68 11.54 8.02
N ILE A 40 4.17 10.42 7.50
CA ILE A 40 3.59 10.37 6.15
C ILE A 40 2.36 11.29 6.06
N GLU A 41 1.45 11.25 7.02
CA GLU A 41 0.24 12.10 6.98
C GLU A 41 0.55 13.60 7.03
N GLN A 42 1.61 14.00 7.73
CA GLN A 42 2.00 15.40 7.85
C GLN A 42 2.73 15.95 6.61
N ASN A 43 3.41 15.09 5.84
CA ASN A 43 4.33 15.52 4.78
C ASN A 43 3.93 15.08 3.37
N SER A 44 3.08 14.07 3.25
CA SER A 44 2.64 13.53 1.96
C SER A 44 1.47 14.32 1.38
N PHE A 45 1.14 14.06 0.11
CA PHE A 45 0.05 14.72 -0.61
C PHE A 45 -1.21 13.86 -0.65
N GLY A 46 -1.38 12.93 0.29
CA GLY A 46 -2.49 11.98 0.32
C GLY A 46 -2.29 10.78 -0.60
N GLN A 47 -1.04 10.40 -0.87
CA GLN A 47 -0.74 9.15 -1.59
C GLN A 47 -1.39 7.96 -0.88
N PRO A 48 -1.87 6.95 -1.63
CA PRO A 48 -2.32 5.69 -1.05
C PRO A 48 -1.27 5.07 -0.13
N VAL A 49 -1.68 4.70 1.09
CA VAL A 49 -0.81 4.06 2.09
C VAL A 49 -1.29 2.64 2.33
N PHE A 50 -0.40 1.67 2.14
CA PHE A 50 -0.66 0.26 2.39
C PHE A 50 0.21 -0.24 3.53
N ALA A 51 -0.41 -0.88 4.53
CA ALA A 51 0.35 -1.60 5.54
C ALA A 51 0.71 -2.99 5.03
N ILE A 52 1.96 -3.44 5.22
CA ILE A 52 2.33 -4.85 5.06
C ILE A 52 2.23 -5.56 6.40
N ILE A 53 1.70 -6.78 6.37
CA ILE A 53 1.65 -7.67 7.53
C ILE A 53 2.27 -9.03 7.21
N ASN A 54 2.99 -9.57 8.18
CA ASN A 54 3.49 -10.95 8.21
C ASN A 54 2.57 -11.85 9.05
N LYS A 55 2.95 -13.13 9.15
CA LYS A 55 2.15 -14.13 9.87
C LYS A 55 1.97 -13.67 11.31
N ASP A 56 0.73 -13.79 11.80
CA ASP A 56 0.35 -13.46 13.17
C ASP A 56 0.41 -11.96 13.54
N GLU A 57 0.76 -11.07 12.60
CA GLU A 57 0.65 -9.63 12.77
C GLU A 57 -0.80 -9.15 12.60
N VAL A 58 -1.22 -8.22 13.46
CA VAL A 58 -2.58 -7.67 13.48
C VAL A 58 -2.52 -6.16 13.37
N ILE A 59 -3.28 -5.60 12.43
CA ILE A 59 -3.43 -4.14 12.29
C ILE A 59 -4.19 -3.58 13.49
N PRO A 60 -3.63 -2.61 14.22
CA PRO A 60 -4.35 -1.89 15.28
C PRO A 60 -5.60 -1.20 14.71
N THR A 61 -6.75 -1.35 15.38
CA THR A 61 -8.03 -0.80 14.88
C THR A 61 -8.01 0.73 14.78
N ASN A 62 -7.22 1.41 15.62
CA ASN A 62 -7.09 2.86 15.63
C ASN A 62 -6.38 3.41 14.38
N ILE A 63 -5.70 2.57 13.58
CA ILE A 63 -5.02 3.00 12.35
C ILE A 63 -5.72 2.55 11.07
N ILE A 64 -6.75 1.70 11.15
CA ILE A 64 -7.32 1.07 9.96
C ILE A 64 -7.89 2.09 8.96
N ASN A 65 -8.51 3.17 9.47
CA ASN A 65 -9.08 4.24 8.65
C ASN A 65 -8.02 5.19 8.06
N ARG A 66 -6.76 5.04 8.49
CA ARG A 66 -5.61 5.81 7.99
C ARG A 66 -4.93 5.13 6.81
N LEU A 67 -5.29 3.87 6.54
CA LEU A 67 -4.71 3.05 5.48
C LEU A 67 -5.67 2.95 4.30
N THR A 68 -5.12 2.92 3.09
CA THR A 68 -5.86 2.57 1.88
C THR A 68 -6.12 1.06 1.81
N GLY A 69 -5.21 0.25 2.35
CA GLY A 69 -5.36 -1.20 2.38
C GLY A 69 -4.26 -1.90 3.17
N VAL A 70 -4.39 -3.22 3.27
CA VAL A 70 -3.45 -4.10 3.95
C VAL A 70 -2.98 -5.16 2.96
N ILE A 71 -1.67 -5.37 2.88
CA ILE A 71 -1.02 -6.38 2.05
C ILE A 71 -0.54 -7.49 2.98
N ASP A 72 -1.20 -8.64 2.93
CA ASP A 72 -0.84 -9.83 3.68
C ASP A 72 0.21 -10.64 2.90
N LEU A 73 1.44 -10.68 3.42
CA LEU A 73 2.57 -11.35 2.76
C LEU A 73 2.50 -12.89 2.87
N ASN A 74 1.60 -13.43 3.69
CA ASN A 74 1.44 -14.88 3.86
C ASN A 74 0.36 -15.47 2.96
N LYS A 75 -0.48 -14.61 2.36
CA LYS A 75 -1.43 -15.06 1.36
C LYS A 75 -0.71 -15.17 0.03
N GLU A 76 -0.59 -16.40 -0.46
CA GLU A 76 -0.32 -16.60 -1.88
C GLU A 76 -1.39 -15.86 -2.68
N TYR A 77 -0.94 -15.04 -3.62
CA TYR A 77 -1.81 -14.41 -4.59
C TYR A 77 -2.49 -15.51 -5.41
N ARG A 78 -3.76 -15.80 -5.10
CA ARG A 78 -4.64 -16.61 -5.96
C ARG A 78 -5.43 -15.66 -6.85
N PRO A 79 -5.20 -15.67 -8.18
CA PRO A 79 -5.92 -14.79 -9.11
C PRO A 79 -7.44 -15.06 -9.18
N ASP A 80 -7.95 -16.08 -8.49
CA ASP A 80 -9.31 -16.59 -8.67
C ASP A 80 -10.21 -16.20 -7.49
N SER A 81 -10.58 -14.92 -7.40
CA SER A 81 -11.77 -14.51 -6.62
C SER A 81 -12.30 -13.11 -6.97
N ALA A 82 -11.54 -12.29 -7.69
CA ALA A 82 -12.09 -11.12 -8.38
C ALA A 82 -12.67 -11.53 -9.74
N GLY A 83 -13.74 -12.34 -9.70
CA GLY A 83 -14.60 -12.55 -10.85
C GLY A 83 -15.37 -11.26 -11.13
N CYS A 84 -14.71 -10.29 -11.77
CA CYS A 84 -15.44 -9.32 -12.58
C CYS A 84 -15.96 -10.13 -13.77
N SER A 85 -17.16 -10.69 -13.64
CA SER A 85 -17.88 -11.24 -14.78
C SER A 85 -18.16 -10.08 -15.73
N GLN A 86 -17.28 -9.88 -16.70
CA GLN A 86 -17.65 -9.21 -17.94
C GLN A 86 -18.79 -10.03 -18.51
N THR A 87 -20.01 -9.57 -18.23
CA THR A 87 -21.19 -10.01 -18.96
C THR A 87 -21.16 -9.21 -20.25
N ASP A 88 -20.59 -9.83 -21.29
CA ASP A 88 -20.85 -9.41 -22.66
C ASP A 88 -22.37 -9.42 -22.89
N ARG A 89 -22.90 -8.25 -23.22
CA ARG A 89 -24.16 -8.07 -23.92
C ARG A 89 -24.00 -7.01 -24.99
#